data_AF-A0A7V9ZPA0-F1
#
_entry.id   AF-A0A7V9ZPA0-F1
#
_cell.length_a   1.000
_cell.length_b   1.000
_cell.length_c   1.000
_cell.angle_alpha   90.00
_cell.angle_beta   90.00
_cell.angle_gamma   90.00
#
_symmetry.space_group_name_H-M   'P 1'
#
loop_
_entity.id
_entity.type
_entity.pdbx_description
1 polymer ?
#
loop_
_entity_poly.entity_id
_entity_poly.type
_entity_poly.pdbx_seq_one_letter_code
_entity_poly.pdbx_strand_id
1 'polypeptide(L)'
;MLCAEFEDYLTDYLEGSLEAETNRAFAEHALRCPVCHELLGEVKNTLQVCRTAETPMPSAEFEARILLQIVPEMAMTCEEFEEYLTDYLDGFLPAPLFHRWERHAALCEGCTELPGQVVRSIGACYTYINEEKAVPAGLHERILQATLGTIDAEEVRAPLAARIAARLRLWLDPIVSPQLATVATMLLVCVLVLTSTVSADGSISGMYRAGIQLAGRAYSGNTDLKVKPAADSDKFNSLGGGVTTGLVPGTGSKQKNDVPKADAATPLRKEKK
;
A
#
# COMPACT_ATOMS: atom_id res chain seq x y z
N MET A 1 68.44 15.54 -0.04
CA MET A 1 67.54 16.71 -0.11
C MET A 1 67.55 17.43 1.22
N LEU A 2 67.30 18.73 1.19
CA LEU A 2 67.08 19.59 2.35
C LEU A 2 65.59 19.55 2.76
N CYS A 3 65.27 19.89 4.00
CA CYS A 3 63.86 19.90 4.46
C CYS A 3 63.00 20.91 3.70
N ALA A 4 63.56 22.05 3.25
CA ALA A 4 62.81 23.02 2.43
C ALA A 4 62.41 22.43 1.07
N GLU A 5 63.33 21.73 0.40
CA GLU A 5 63.04 21.02 -0.85
C GLU A 5 62.00 19.92 -0.66
N PHE A 6 61.93 19.32 0.54
CA PHE A 6 60.91 18.32 0.87
C PHE A 6 59.51 18.92 0.89
N GLU A 7 59.33 20.11 1.48
CA GLU A 7 58.03 20.79 1.49
C GLU A 7 57.59 21.20 0.08
N ASP A 8 58.52 21.70 -0.74
CA ASP A 8 58.23 22.08 -2.13
C ASP A 8 57.74 20.89 -2.97
N TYR A 9 58.31 19.69 -2.75
CA TYR A 9 57.95 18.48 -3.48
C TYR A 9 56.82 17.66 -2.86
N LEU A 10 56.26 18.09 -1.72
CA LEU A 10 55.27 17.31 -0.97
C LEU A 10 53.99 17.05 -1.78
N THR A 11 53.47 18.09 -2.44
CA THR A 11 52.27 17.98 -3.29
C THR A 11 52.53 17.04 -4.47
N ASP A 12 53.64 17.23 -5.17
CA ASP A 12 54.02 16.41 -6.33
C ASP A 12 54.23 14.93 -5.94
N TYR A 13 54.77 14.67 -4.75
CA TYR A 13 54.91 13.33 -4.20
C TYR A 13 53.55 12.67 -3.95
N LEU A 14 52.58 13.42 -3.38
CA LEU A 14 51.24 12.91 -3.07
C LEU A 14 50.38 12.69 -4.32
N GLU A 15 50.59 13.50 -5.35
CA GLU A 15 49.95 13.35 -6.67
C GLU A 15 50.65 12.30 -7.56
N GLY A 16 51.87 11.89 -7.20
CA GLY A 16 52.66 10.93 -7.97
C GLY A 16 53.28 11.52 -9.25
N SER A 17 53.45 12.84 -9.32
CA SER A 17 54.03 13.56 -10.45
C SER A 17 55.56 13.67 -10.41
N LEU A 18 56.20 13.30 -9.29
CA LEU A 18 57.67 13.30 -9.15
C LEU A 18 58.36 12.25 -10.03
N GLU A 19 59.51 12.64 -10.58
CA GLU A 19 60.44 11.73 -11.26
C GLU A 19 60.93 10.61 -10.33
N ALA A 20 61.24 9.43 -10.89
CA ALA A 20 61.60 8.25 -10.10
C ALA A 20 62.83 8.46 -9.19
N GLU A 21 63.83 9.25 -9.62
CA GLU A 21 65.02 9.54 -8.83
C GLU A 21 64.71 10.48 -7.66
N THR A 22 63.95 11.55 -7.90
CA THR A 22 63.55 12.50 -6.86
C THR A 22 62.58 11.88 -5.87
N ASN A 23 61.67 11.01 -6.32
CA ASN A 23 60.76 10.25 -5.48
C ASN A 23 61.53 9.32 -4.50
N ARG A 24 62.60 8.64 -4.97
CA ARG A 24 63.47 7.85 -4.10
C ARG A 24 64.19 8.70 -3.06
N ALA A 25 64.76 9.83 -3.47
CA ALA A 25 65.44 10.75 -2.56
C ALA A 25 64.47 11.34 -1.51
N PHE A 26 63.23 11.63 -1.92
CA PHE A 26 62.14 12.08 -1.05
C PHE A 26 61.79 11.02 0.00
N ALA A 27 61.58 9.77 -0.43
CA ALA A 27 61.28 8.66 0.47
C ALA A 27 62.44 8.37 1.44
N GLU A 28 63.68 8.44 0.97
CA GLU A 28 64.87 8.27 1.83
C GLU A 28 64.96 9.38 2.90
N HIS A 29 64.66 10.63 2.54
CA HIS A 29 64.63 11.73 3.48
C HIS A 29 63.49 11.61 4.49
N ALA A 30 62.28 11.26 4.05
CA ALA A 30 61.14 11.02 4.94
C ALA A 30 61.44 9.92 5.96
N LEU A 31 62.25 8.91 5.63
CA LEU A 31 62.64 7.86 6.57
C LEU A 31 63.76 8.27 7.53
N ARG A 32 64.61 9.24 7.16
CA ARG A 32 65.74 9.70 7.97
C ARG A 32 65.41 10.90 8.87
N CYS A 33 64.50 11.77 8.42
CA CYS A 33 64.15 13.00 9.11
C CYS A 33 62.80 12.83 9.82
N PRO A 34 62.75 12.78 11.17
CA PRO A 34 61.50 12.56 11.90
C PRO A 34 60.49 13.69 11.68
N VAL A 35 60.94 14.93 11.52
CA VAL A 35 60.06 16.09 11.29
C VAL A 35 59.32 15.96 9.96
N CYS A 36 60.05 15.64 8.88
CA CYS A 36 59.45 15.46 7.56
C CYS A 36 58.59 14.20 7.48
N HIS A 37 58.93 13.16 8.25
CA HIS A 37 58.09 11.96 8.41
C HIS A 37 56.74 12.31 9.04
N GLU A 38 56.76 13.05 10.14
CA GLU A 38 55.56 13.50 10.84
C GLU A 38 54.68 14.37 9.94
N LEU A 39 55.26 15.36 9.26
CA LEU A 39 54.55 16.20 8.29
C LEU A 39 53.87 15.37 7.19
N LEU A 40 54.59 14.43 6.57
CA LEU A 40 54.04 13.54 5.55
C LEU A 40 52.90 12.67 6.11
N GLY A 41 53.06 12.18 7.34
CA GLY A 41 52.03 11.42 8.04
C GLY A 41 50.78 12.26 8.31
N GLU A 42 50.94 13.48 8.80
CA GLU A 42 49.86 14.44 9.05
C GLU A 42 49.09 14.75 7.76
N VAL A 43 49.79 15.10 6.67
CA VAL A 43 49.15 15.41 5.40
C VAL A 43 48.45 14.20 4.79
N LYS A 44 49.03 12.99 4.91
CA LYS A 44 48.35 11.76 4.48
C LYS A 44 47.09 11.49 5.29
N ASN A 45 47.15 11.70 6.61
CA ASN A 45 46.00 11.54 7.50
C ASN A 45 44.90 12.56 7.17
N THR A 46 45.23 13.84 6.95
CA THR A 46 44.24 14.85 6.57
C THR A 46 43.61 14.55 5.22
N LEU A 47 44.41 14.13 4.22
CA LEU A 47 43.88 13.67 2.93
C LEU A 47 42.95 12.47 3.07
N GLN A 48 43.28 11.51 3.94
CA GLN A 48 42.42 10.37 4.21
C GLN A 48 41.11 10.81 4.86
N VAL A 49 41.16 11.71 5.85
CA VAL A 49 39.95 12.29 6.47
C VAL A 49 39.10 13.00 5.42
N CYS A 50 39.70 13.84 4.58
CA CYS A 50 38.99 14.54 3.50
C CYS A 50 38.35 13.58 2.49
N ARG A 51 38.99 12.45 2.16
CA ARG A 51 38.43 11.42 1.26
C ARG A 51 37.27 10.66 1.87
N THR A 52 37.26 10.48 3.19
CA THR A 52 36.18 9.80 3.92
C THR A 52 35.09 10.72 4.41
N ALA A 53 35.34 12.03 4.45
CA ALA A 53 34.37 13.01 4.85
C ALA A 53 33.21 13.01 3.85
N GLU A 54 32.00 13.02 4.39
CA GLU A 54 30.80 13.14 3.57
C GLU A 54 30.83 14.51 2.87
N THR A 55 30.83 14.50 1.54
CA THR A 55 30.78 15.73 0.76
C THR A 55 29.45 16.42 1.06
N PRO A 56 29.44 17.63 1.65
CA PRO A 56 28.20 18.33 1.88
C PRO A 56 27.54 18.59 0.53
N MET A 57 26.24 18.30 0.44
CA MET A 57 25.47 18.62 -0.75
C MET A 57 25.54 20.14 -0.96
N PRO A 58 25.94 20.62 -2.16
CA PRO A 58 25.98 22.04 -2.42
C PRO A 58 24.58 22.65 -2.22
N SER A 59 24.50 23.86 -1.67
CA SER A 59 23.22 24.56 -1.61
C SER A 59 22.74 24.88 -3.03
N ALA A 60 21.43 24.87 -3.24
CA ALA A 60 20.83 25.22 -4.53
C ALA A 60 21.27 26.62 -5.01
N GLU A 61 21.47 27.55 -4.08
CA GLU A 61 22.01 28.89 -4.35
C GLU A 61 23.44 28.85 -4.94
N PHE A 62 24.30 27.99 -4.39
CA PHE A 62 25.68 27.87 -4.88
C PHE A 62 25.74 27.24 -6.27
N GLU A 63 24.96 26.20 -6.51
CA GLU A 63 24.82 25.59 -7.84
C GLU A 63 24.28 26.61 -8.85
N ALA A 64 23.26 27.37 -8.47
CA ALA A 64 22.68 28.44 -9.28
C ALA A 64 23.73 29.50 -9.66
N ARG A 65 24.58 29.94 -8.71
CA ARG A 65 25.66 30.90 -8.98
C ARG A 65 26.73 30.36 -9.93
N ILE A 66 27.16 29.11 -9.73
CA ILE A 66 28.11 28.45 -10.64
C ILE A 66 27.55 28.41 -12.05
N LEU A 67 26.29 27.97 -12.21
CA LEU A 67 25.67 27.83 -13.52
C LEU A 67 25.47 29.18 -14.22
N LEU A 68 25.21 30.27 -13.50
CA LEU A 68 25.20 31.61 -14.09
C LEU A 68 26.58 32.05 -14.61
N GLN A 69 27.65 31.70 -13.90
CA GLN A 69 29.01 32.06 -14.34
C GLN A 69 29.49 31.21 -15.52
N ILE A 70 29.07 29.95 -15.61
CA ILE A 70 29.51 29.04 -16.66
C ILE A 70 28.61 29.13 -17.90
N VAL A 71 27.30 29.35 -17.72
CA VAL A 71 26.31 29.36 -18.81
C VAL A 71 25.36 30.56 -18.67
N PRO A 72 25.83 31.79 -18.97
CA PRO A 72 25.02 33.00 -18.83
C PRO A 72 23.81 33.02 -19.77
N GLU A 73 23.84 32.28 -20.89
CA GLU A 73 22.71 32.13 -21.82
C GLU A 73 21.47 31.49 -21.18
N MET A 74 21.65 30.80 -20.04
CA MET A 74 20.54 30.22 -19.28
C MET A 74 19.95 31.20 -18.26
N ALA A 75 20.49 32.41 -18.13
CA ALA A 75 19.90 33.45 -17.27
C ALA A 75 18.52 33.86 -17.77
N MET A 76 17.63 34.18 -16.84
CA MET A 76 16.27 34.67 -17.09
C MET A 76 16.17 36.07 -16.50
N THR A 77 15.43 36.97 -17.15
CA THR A 77 15.17 38.33 -16.61
C THR A 77 14.01 38.30 -15.60
N CYS A 78 13.87 39.36 -14.79
CA CYS A 78 12.73 39.47 -13.87
C CYS A 78 11.39 39.54 -14.64
N GLU A 79 11.38 40.18 -15.81
CA GLU A 79 10.19 40.30 -16.66
C GLU A 79 9.75 38.94 -17.20
N GLU A 80 10.70 38.16 -17.73
CA GLU A 80 10.44 36.77 -18.17
C GLU A 80 10.00 35.87 -17.01
N PHE A 81 10.56 36.07 -15.82
CA PHE A 81 10.17 35.32 -14.62
C PHE A 81 8.70 35.56 -14.26
N GLU A 82 8.26 36.82 -14.30
CA GLU A 82 6.87 37.20 -14.03
C GLU A 82 5.91 36.71 -15.11
N GLU A 83 6.33 36.73 -16.39
CA GLU A 83 5.52 36.22 -17.50
C GLU A 83 5.16 34.74 -17.32
N TYR A 84 6.09 33.93 -16.83
CA TYR A 84 5.88 32.49 -16.58
C TYR A 84 5.36 32.16 -15.17
N LEU A 85 5.08 33.16 -14.33
CA LEU A 85 4.65 32.92 -12.95
C LEU A 85 3.34 32.15 -12.88
N THR A 86 2.35 32.49 -13.73
CA THR A 86 1.07 31.78 -13.76
C THR A 86 1.23 30.36 -14.28
N ASP A 87 2.02 30.16 -15.33
CA ASP A 87 2.30 28.83 -15.88
C ASP A 87 2.99 27.92 -14.86
N TYR A 88 3.85 28.49 -14.02
CA TYR A 88 4.44 27.79 -12.88
C TYR A 88 3.39 27.40 -11.84
N LEU A 89 2.53 28.34 -11.42
CA LEU A 89 1.50 28.10 -10.40
C LEU A 89 0.43 27.10 -10.86
N ASP A 90 0.11 27.09 -12.15
CA ASP A 90 -0.83 26.16 -12.76
C ASP A 90 -0.20 24.79 -13.07
N GLY A 91 1.13 24.67 -12.98
CA GLY A 91 1.87 23.43 -13.23
C GLY A 91 2.09 23.10 -14.72
N PHE A 92 2.01 24.10 -15.61
CA PHE A 92 2.19 23.95 -17.06
C PHE A 92 3.58 24.33 -17.56
N LEU A 93 4.48 24.77 -16.68
CA LEU A 93 5.82 25.21 -17.07
C LEU A 93 6.68 24.04 -17.63
N PRO A 94 7.19 24.12 -18.87
CA PRO A 94 8.04 23.07 -19.44
C PRO A 94 9.33 22.84 -18.64
N ALA A 95 9.78 21.58 -18.53
CA ALA A 95 10.95 21.22 -17.72
C ALA A 95 12.24 22.05 -17.98
N PRO A 96 12.60 22.40 -19.23
CA PRO A 96 13.78 23.25 -19.48
C PRO A 96 13.62 24.69 -18.94
N LEU A 97 12.39 25.21 -18.92
CA LEU A 97 12.09 26.54 -18.39
C LEU A 97 11.97 26.51 -16.87
N PHE A 98 11.43 25.43 -16.30
CA PHE A 98 11.30 25.23 -14.87
C PHE A 98 12.62 25.44 -14.12
N HIS A 99 13.70 24.78 -14.55
CA HIS A 99 14.99 24.90 -13.87
C HIS A 99 15.62 26.30 -14.02
N ARG A 100 15.36 27.00 -15.12
CA ARG A 100 15.80 28.40 -15.29
C ARG A 100 15.03 29.33 -14.38
N TRP A 101 13.72 29.11 -14.27
CA TRP A 101 12.81 29.88 -13.43
C TRP A 101 13.12 29.69 -11.94
N GLU A 102 13.29 28.45 -11.47
CA GLU A 102 13.68 28.16 -10.07
C GLU A 102 15.02 28.78 -9.71
N ARG A 103 15.98 28.76 -10.65
CA ARG A 103 17.29 29.39 -10.47
C ARG A 103 17.17 30.91 -10.29
N HIS A 104 16.31 31.55 -11.07
CA HIS A 104 16.06 32.99 -10.93
C HIS A 104 15.43 33.30 -9.57
N ALA A 105 14.40 32.53 -9.15
CA ALA A 105 13.79 32.68 -7.83
C ALA A 105 14.80 32.47 -6.68
N ALA A 106 15.76 31.56 -6.83
CA ALA A 106 16.77 31.30 -5.79
C ALA A 106 17.82 32.41 -5.66
N LEU A 107 18.06 33.19 -6.72
CA LEU A 107 19.15 34.17 -6.76
C LEU A 107 18.69 35.63 -6.69
N CYS A 108 17.49 35.93 -7.20
CA CYS A 108 16.95 37.28 -7.24
C CYS A 108 16.16 37.57 -5.97
N GLU A 109 16.66 38.48 -5.13
CA GLU A 109 16.01 38.91 -3.88
C GLU A 109 14.59 39.46 -4.12
N GLY A 110 14.33 40.07 -5.28
CA GLY A 110 13.00 40.59 -5.62
C GLY A 110 11.99 39.50 -6.00
N CYS A 111 12.45 38.47 -6.70
CA CYS A 111 11.58 37.42 -7.25
C CYS A 111 11.42 36.21 -6.31
N THR A 112 12.31 36.03 -5.33
CA THR A 112 12.30 34.85 -4.43
C THR A 112 10.99 34.72 -3.64
N GLU A 113 10.43 35.84 -3.18
CA GLU A 113 9.19 35.85 -2.39
C GLU A 113 7.93 35.99 -3.25
N LEU A 114 8.06 36.37 -4.52
CA LEU A 114 6.92 36.73 -5.37
C LEU A 114 5.91 35.58 -5.54
N PRO A 115 6.32 34.33 -5.85
CA PRO A 115 5.38 33.22 -5.97
C PRO A 115 4.63 32.94 -4.66
N GLY A 116 5.33 33.02 -3.53
CA GLY A 116 4.73 32.87 -2.20
C GLY A 116 3.71 33.97 -1.90
N GLN A 117 4.01 35.22 -2.29
CA GLN A 117 3.08 36.34 -2.14
C GLN A 117 1.80 36.16 -2.98
N VAL A 118 1.94 35.70 -4.22
CA VAL A 118 0.80 35.43 -5.12
C VAL A 118 -0.05 34.26 -4.61
N VAL A 119 0.56 33.16 -4.14
CA VAL A 119 -0.19 32.05 -3.55
C VAL A 119 -0.96 32.50 -2.31
N ARG A 120 -0.37 33.34 -1.46
CA ARG A 120 -1.04 33.90 -0.27
C ARG A 120 -2.21 34.81 -0.65
N SER A 121 -2.06 35.65 -1.67
CA SER A 121 -3.13 36.54 -2.13
C SER A 121 -4.29 35.76 -2.78
N ILE A 122 -3.98 34.75 -3.60
CA ILE A 122 -4.96 33.82 -4.14
C ILE A 122 -5.70 33.10 -3.01
N GLY A 123 -4.99 32.61 -2.00
CA GLY A 123 -5.57 31.99 -0.82
C GLY A 123 -6.55 32.91 -0.09
N ALA A 124 -6.19 34.19 0.09
CA ALA A 124 -7.08 35.20 0.68
C ALA A 124 -8.35 35.44 -0.16
N CYS A 125 -8.21 35.51 -1.48
CA CYS A 125 -9.36 35.59 -2.39
C CYS A 125 -10.27 34.36 -2.26
N TYR A 126 -9.71 33.15 -2.19
CA TYR A 126 -10.49 31.94 -1.97
C TYR A 126 -11.22 31.96 -0.63
N THR A 127 -10.61 32.47 0.45
CA THR A 127 -11.32 32.61 1.72
C THR A 127 -12.50 33.56 1.60
N TYR A 128 -12.35 34.69 0.91
CA TYR A 128 -13.44 35.65 0.72
C TYR A 128 -14.55 35.13 -0.22
N ILE A 129 -14.19 34.39 -1.27
CA ILE A 129 -15.16 33.76 -2.19
C ILE A 129 -15.91 32.62 -1.50
N ASN A 130 -15.21 31.86 -0.65
CA ASN A 130 -15.76 30.73 0.10
C ASN A 130 -16.40 31.13 1.44
N GLU A 131 -16.37 32.40 1.85
CA GLU A 131 -17.28 32.93 2.86
C GLU A 131 -18.71 32.79 2.33
N GLU A 132 -19.27 31.61 2.64
CA GLU A 132 -20.55 31.03 2.24
C GLU A 132 -21.56 32.01 1.67
N LYS A 133 -21.51 32.22 0.35
CA LYS A 133 -22.76 32.49 -0.36
C LYS A 133 -23.62 31.26 -0.18
N ALA A 134 -24.71 31.41 0.56
CA ALA A 134 -25.68 30.34 0.77
C ALA A 134 -26.03 29.71 -0.58
N VAL A 135 -25.76 28.41 -0.70
CA VAL A 135 -26.10 27.66 -1.90
C VAL A 135 -27.61 27.81 -2.12
N PRO A 136 -28.08 28.18 -3.33
CA PRO A 136 -29.49 28.31 -3.60
C PRO A 136 -30.25 27.06 -3.17
N ALA A 137 -31.36 27.24 -2.43
CA ALA A 137 -32.16 26.13 -1.96
C ALA A 137 -32.56 25.21 -3.13
N GLY A 138 -32.35 23.91 -2.97
CA GLY A 138 -32.66 22.93 -4.02
C GLY A 138 -31.53 22.67 -5.04
N LEU A 139 -30.37 23.34 -4.97
CA LEU A 139 -29.29 23.11 -5.95
C LEU A 139 -28.70 21.71 -5.83
N HIS A 140 -28.48 21.22 -4.60
CA HIS A 140 -27.98 19.88 -4.34
C HIS A 140 -28.91 18.82 -4.92
N GLU A 141 -30.23 18.99 -4.72
CA GLU A 141 -31.26 18.11 -5.27
C GLU A 141 -31.25 18.12 -6.80
N ARG A 142 -31.09 19.29 -7.44
CA ARG A 142 -31.01 19.40 -8.90
C ARG A 142 -29.75 18.74 -9.46
N ILE A 143 -28.60 18.91 -8.81
CA ILE A 143 -27.33 18.28 -9.21
C ILE A 143 -27.45 16.76 -9.06
N LEU A 144 -27.98 16.28 -7.93
CA LEU A 144 -28.21 14.85 -7.70
C LEU A 144 -29.18 14.28 -8.74
N GLN A 145 -30.29 14.98 -9.01
CA GLN A 145 -31.25 14.54 -10.04
C GLN A 145 -30.59 14.46 -11.42
N ALA A 146 -29.79 15.46 -11.81
CA ALA A 146 -29.09 15.51 -13.10
C ALA A 146 -27.97 14.47 -13.23
N THR A 147 -27.28 14.12 -12.13
CA THR A 147 -26.13 13.18 -12.15
C THR A 147 -26.52 11.73 -11.88
N LEU A 148 -27.68 11.46 -11.26
CA LEU A 148 -28.15 10.10 -11.00
C LEU A 148 -28.60 9.34 -12.25
N GLY A 149 -28.61 9.96 -13.44
CA GLY A 149 -28.94 9.28 -14.71
C GLY A 149 -30.34 8.64 -14.75
N THR A 150 -31.21 8.96 -13.78
CA THR A 150 -32.53 8.37 -13.64
C THR A 150 -33.62 9.15 -14.38
N ILE A 151 -33.29 10.30 -14.99
CA ILE A 151 -34.27 11.13 -15.68
C ILE A 151 -34.66 10.58 -17.06
N ASP A 152 -33.86 9.68 -17.66
CA ASP A 152 -34.28 8.95 -18.88
C ASP A 152 -35.07 7.66 -18.57
N ALA A 153 -35.37 7.36 -17.30
CA ALA A 153 -36.16 6.19 -16.93
C ALA A 153 -37.68 6.41 -17.09
N GLU A 154 -38.12 7.58 -17.54
CA GLU A 154 -39.56 7.86 -17.73
C GLU A 154 -40.11 7.40 -19.09
N GLU A 155 -39.27 7.10 -20.09
CA GLU A 155 -39.76 6.61 -21.40
C GLU A 155 -39.73 5.09 -21.59
N VAL A 156 -39.10 4.30 -20.73
CA VAL A 156 -39.20 2.83 -20.82
C VAL A 156 -40.08 2.29 -19.71
N ARG A 157 -41.40 2.38 -19.94
CA ARG A 157 -42.42 1.65 -19.21
C ARG A 157 -42.11 0.16 -19.29
N ALA A 158 -41.35 -0.37 -18.32
CA ALA A 158 -40.95 -1.77 -18.27
C ALA A 158 -42.21 -2.65 -18.36
N PRO A 159 -42.25 -3.63 -19.29
CA PRO A 159 -43.42 -4.48 -19.47
C PRO A 159 -43.72 -5.22 -18.16
N LEU A 160 -45.00 -5.40 -17.85
CA LEU A 160 -45.50 -6.02 -16.61
C LEU A 160 -44.79 -7.35 -16.25
N ALA A 161 -44.34 -8.10 -17.27
CA ALA A 161 -43.56 -9.32 -17.10
C ALA A 161 -42.24 -9.11 -16.34
N ALA A 162 -41.54 -7.99 -16.56
CA ALA A 162 -40.28 -7.67 -15.87
C ALA A 162 -40.51 -7.37 -14.37
N ARG A 163 -41.66 -6.76 -14.03
CA ARG A 163 -42.04 -6.49 -12.64
C ARG A 163 -42.38 -7.77 -11.88
N ILE A 164 -43.03 -8.73 -12.56
CA ILE A 164 -43.36 -10.03 -11.97
C ILE A 164 -42.08 -10.88 -11.80
N ALA A 165 -41.19 -10.88 -12.79
CA ALA A 165 -39.92 -11.61 -12.72
C ALA A 165 -39.00 -11.11 -11.59
N ALA A 166 -38.90 -9.78 -11.40
CA ALA A 166 -38.14 -9.20 -10.30
C ALA A 166 -38.72 -9.57 -8.93
N ARG A 167 -40.05 -9.61 -8.82
CA ARG A 167 -40.74 -10.00 -7.58
C ARG A 167 -40.60 -11.48 -7.25
N LEU A 168 -40.55 -12.34 -8.27
CA LEU A 168 -40.27 -13.77 -8.10
C LEU A 168 -38.82 -14.03 -7.67
N ARG A 169 -37.84 -13.29 -8.23
CA ARG A 169 -36.43 -13.42 -7.84
C ARG A 169 -36.19 -13.09 -6.37
N LEU A 170 -36.78 -12.00 -5.86
CA LEU A 170 -36.67 -11.68 -4.42
C LEU A 170 -37.28 -12.76 -3.51
N TRP A 171 -38.27 -13.52 -4.00
CA TRP A 171 -38.87 -14.62 -3.25
C TRP A 171 -38.04 -15.91 -3.29
N LEU A 172 -37.25 -16.12 -4.35
CA LEU A 172 -36.38 -17.29 -4.49
C LEU A 172 -34.96 -17.09 -3.95
N ASP A 173 -34.47 -15.85 -3.82
CA ASP A 173 -33.14 -15.56 -3.29
C ASP A 173 -32.81 -16.16 -1.90
N PRO A 174 -33.74 -16.28 -0.91
CA PRO A 174 -33.39 -16.93 0.35
C PRO A 174 -33.14 -18.45 0.22
N ILE A 175 -33.62 -19.08 -0.86
CA ILE A 175 -33.51 -20.53 -1.11
C ILE A 175 -32.19 -20.86 -1.82
N VAL A 176 -31.58 -19.91 -2.53
CA VAL A 176 -30.32 -20.11 -3.28
C VAL A 176 -29.10 -19.70 -2.43
N SER A 177 -29.15 -19.93 -1.12
CA SER A 177 -27.97 -19.83 -0.27
C SER A 177 -27.27 -21.20 -0.18
N PRO A 178 -25.95 -21.28 -0.39
CA PRO A 178 -25.22 -22.55 -0.50
C PRO A 178 -25.28 -23.40 0.78
N GLN A 179 -25.63 -22.81 1.92
CA GLN A 179 -25.77 -23.50 3.21
C GLN A 179 -27.07 -24.28 3.35
N LEU A 180 -28.15 -23.89 2.65
CA LEU A 180 -29.45 -24.58 2.72
C LEU A 180 -29.56 -25.72 1.68
N ALA A 181 -28.67 -25.75 0.69
CA ALA A 181 -28.64 -26.79 -0.34
C ALA A 181 -28.37 -28.18 0.24
N THR A 182 -27.45 -28.31 1.21
CA THR A 182 -27.12 -29.59 1.85
C THR A 182 -28.24 -30.11 2.74
N VAL A 183 -28.95 -29.21 3.42
CA VAL A 183 -30.13 -29.57 4.24
C VAL A 183 -31.27 -30.02 3.34
N ALA A 184 -31.52 -29.31 2.24
CA ALA A 184 -32.54 -29.68 1.27
C ALA A 184 -32.26 -31.04 0.61
N THR A 185 -31.01 -31.34 0.24
CA THR A 185 -30.66 -32.65 -0.32
C THR A 185 -30.78 -33.76 0.70
N MET A 186 -30.37 -33.55 1.96
CA MET A 186 -30.56 -34.53 3.03
C MET A 186 -32.04 -34.79 3.31
N LEU A 187 -32.89 -33.76 3.29
CA LEU A 187 -34.34 -33.89 3.48
C LEU A 187 -34.98 -34.64 2.31
N LEU A 188 -34.56 -34.36 1.07
CA LEU A 188 -35.00 -35.09 -0.12
C LEU A 188 -34.59 -36.56 -0.07
N VAL A 189 -33.36 -36.86 0.36
CA VAL A 189 -32.86 -38.23 0.55
C VAL A 189 -33.64 -38.93 1.67
N CYS A 190 -33.91 -38.26 2.79
CA CYS A 190 -34.75 -38.82 3.86
C CYS A 190 -36.16 -39.14 3.37
N VAL A 191 -36.82 -38.24 2.64
CA VAL A 191 -38.15 -38.49 2.07
C VAL A 191 -38.09 -39.65 1.07
N LEU A 192 -37.08 -39.68 0.19
CA LEU A 192 -36.89 -40.74 -0.79
C LEU A 192 -36.67 -42.12 -0.13
N VAL A 193 -35.82 -42.19 0.89
CA VAL A 193 -35.57 -43.41 1.68
C VAL A 193 -36.83 -43.83 2.44
N LEU A 194 -37.57 -42.90 3.05
CA LEU A 194 -38.82 -43.23 3.74
C LEU A 194 -39.91 -43.72 2.75
N THR A 195 -40.00 -43.12 1.57
CA THR A 195 -40.94 -43.56 0.52
C THR A 195 -40.57 -44.92 -0.06
N SER A 196 -39.28 -45.28 -0.10
CA SER A 196 -38.81 -46.56 -0.67
C SER A 196 -38.73 -47.69 0.35
N THR A 197 -38.59 -47.39 1.65
CA THR A 197 -38.43 -48.42 2.70
C THR A 197 -39.73 -48.76 3.44
N VAL A 198 -40.72 -47.86 3.46
CA VAL A 198 -41.96 -48.04 4.24
C VAL A 198 -43.21 -48.26 3.36
N SER A 199 -43.16 -47.92 2.06
CA SER A 199 -44.29 -48.13 1.14
C SER A 199 -44.02 -49.27 0.17
N ALA A 200 -44.85 -50.31 0.21
CA ALA A 200 -44.83 -51.38 -0.80
C ALA A 200 -45.18 -50.90 -2.23
N ASP A 201 -45.81 -49.71 -2.37
CA ASP A 201 -46.26 -49.16 -3.66
C ASP A 201 -45.63 -47.78 -4.01
N GLY A 202 -44.61 -47.33 -3.29
CA GLY A 202 -43.91 -46.05 -3.58
C GLY A 202 -44.75 -44.76 -3.48
N SER A 203 -46.00 -44.83 -3.02
CA SER A 203 -46.92 -43.70 -2.88
C SER A 203 -46.89 -43.07 -1.48
N ILE A 204 -47.04 -41.74 -1.42
CA ILE A 204 -47.20 -40.94 -0.19
C ILE A 204 -48.44 -41.38 0.60
N SER A 205 -49.52 -41.79 -0.07
CA SER A 205 -50.72 -42.29 0.61
C SER A 205 -50.49 -43.63 1.32
N GLY A 206 -49.56 -44.45 0.81
CA GLY A 206 -49.13 -45.71 1.43
C GLY A 206 -48.40 -45.48 2.75
N MET A 207 -47.53 -44.47 2.82
CA MET A 207 -46.80 -44.11 4.05
C MET A 207 -47.73 -43.68 5.17
N TYR A 208 -48.74 -42.86 4.86
CA TYR A 208 -49.72 -42.42 5.87
C TYR A 208 -50.53 -43.58 6.42
N ARG A 209 -50.94 -44.53 5.57
CA ARG A 209 -51.68 -45.73 6.01
C ARG A 209 -50.80 -46.67 6.84
N ALA A 210 -49.56 -46.90 6.44
CA ALA A 210 -48.59 -47.70 7.19
C ALA A 210 -48.25 -47.05 8.54
N GLY A 211 -48.06 -45.72 8.58
CA GLY A 211 -47.81 -44.97 9.80
C GLY A 211 -48.97 -45.04 10.80
N ILE A 212 -50.21 -44.93 10.32
CA ILE A 212 -51.40 -45.09 11.17
C ILE A 212 -51.52 -46.53 11.69
N GLN A 213 -51.19 -47.55 10.88
CA GLN A 213 -51.20 -48.94 11.35
C GLN A 213 -50.10 -49.24 12.37
N LEU A 214 -48.89 -48.70 12.20
CA LEU A 214 -47.81 -48.83 13.18
C LEU A 214 -48.14 -48.11 14.49
N ALA A 215 -48.69 -46.90 14.40
CA ALA A 215 -49.14 -46.14 15.57
C ALA A 215 -50.28 -46.87 16.30
N GLY A 216 -51.22 -47.47 15.55
CA GLY A 216 -52.30 -48.29 16.12
C GLY A 216 -51.79 -49.52 16.87
N ARG A 217 -50.80 -50.24 16.31
CA ARG A 217 -50.17 -51.39 16.99
C ARG A 217 -49.38 -51.00 18.25
N ALA A 218 -48.71 -49.85 18.24
CA ALA A 218 -48.03 -49.32 19.41
C ALA A 218 -49.02 -48.91 20.52
N TYR A 219 -50.22 -48.43 20.14
CA TYR A 219 -51.23 -47.97 21.08
C TYR A 219 -52.08 -49.09 21.68
N SER A 220 -52.40 -50.15 20.91
CA SER A 220 -53.24 -51.26 21.37
C SER A 220 -52.48 -52.44 22.00
N GLY A 221 -51.14 -52.41 21.97
CA GLY A 221 -50.28 -53.54 22.37
C GLY A 221 -49.66 -53.46 23.76
N ASN A 222 -49.96 -52.45 24.60
CA ASN A 222 -49.22 -52.22 25.85
C ASN A 222 -50.03 -52.40 27.16
N THR A 223 -51.20 -53.04 27.10
CA THR A 223 -51.89 -53.56 28.29
C THR A 223 -51.84 -55.09 28.26
N ASP A 224 -51.10 -55.67 29.21
CA ASP A 224 -50.90 -57.10 29.47
C ASP A 224 -50.10 -57.92 28.44
N LEU A 225 -48.79 -58.08 28.69
CA LEU A 225 -48.23 -59.35 29.16
C LEU A 225 -46.72 -59.26 29.45
N LYS A 226 -46.38 -59.76 30.63
CA LYS A 226 -45.04 -60.00 31.17
C LYS A 226 -44.51 -61.34 30.66
N VAL A 227 -43.54 -61.38 29.75
CA VAL A 227 -42.61 -62.53 29.58
C VAL A 227 -41.20 -62.04 29.21
N LYS A 228 -40.23 -62.75 29.80
CA LYS A 228 -38.77 -62.57 29.91
C LYS A 228 -38.01 -63.14 28.66
N PRO A 229 -36.66 -63.20 28.61
CA PRO A 229 -35.82 -62.73 27.51
C PRO A 229 -35.19 -63.86 26.64
N ALA A 230 -34.52 -63.48 25.54
CA ALA A 230 -33.43 -64.22 24.87
C ALA A 230 -32.58 -63.19 24.10
N ALA A 231 -31.29 -62.97 24.41
CA ALA A 231 -30.13 -63.72 23.91
C ALA A 231 -30.04 -63.62 22.37
N ASP A 232 -28.92 -63.33 21.71
CA ASP A 232 -27.51 -63.37 22.07
C ASP A 232 -26.74 -62.55 21.02
N SER A 233 -25.54 -62.15 21.41
CA SER A 233 -24.43 -61.76 20.57
C SER A 233 -24.21 -62.68 19.37
N ASP A 234 -23.91 -62.10 18.19
CA ASP A 234 -22.77 -62.55 17.38
C ASP A 234 -22.57 -61.72 16.10
N LYS A 235 -21.29 -61.41 15.86
CA LYS A 235 -20.64 -61.32 14.54
C LYS A 235 -21.10 -60.23 13.57
N PHE A 236 -20.37 -59.11 13.60
CA PHE A 236 -19.87 -58.49 12.36
C PHE A 236 -18.39 -58.12 12.54
N ASN A 237 -17.57 -59.16 12.52
CA ASN A 237 -16.16 -59.08 12.18
C ASN A 237 -16.02 -59.62 10.76
N SER A 238 -15.01 -59.13 10.04
CA SER A 238 -14.46 -59.72 8.81
C SER A 238 -15.19 -59.43 7.49
N LEU A 239 -14.67 -58.44 6.77
CA LEU A 239 -14.09 -58.52 5.41
C LEU A 239 -14.06 -57.07 4.86
N GLY A 240 -12.93 -56.41 4.62
CA GLY A 240 -11.61 -56.91 4.28
C GLY A 240 -11.33 -56.65 2.79
N GLY A 241 -10.40 -55.72 2.53
CA GLY A 241 -9.76 -55.49 1.24
C GLY A 241 -10.20 -54.17 0.58
N GLY A 242 -9.35 -53.18 0.34
CA GLY A 242 -7.88 -53.11 0.32
C GLY A 242 -7.48 -52.09 -0.74
N VAL A 243 -6.19 -51.72 -0.76
CA VAL A 243 -5.51 -50.74 -1.65
C VAL A 243 -5.49 -49.31 -1.07
N THR A 244 -4.55 -48.89 -0.20
CA THR A 244 -3.09 -48.60 -0.39
C THR A 244 -2.83 -47.54 -1.46
N THR A 245 -2.02 -46.48 -1.35
CA THR A 245 -1.00 -46.00 -0.40
C THR A 245 -0.46 -44.67 -0.95
N GLY A 246 0.09 -43.80 -0.10
CA GLY A 246 1.05 -42.74 -0.47
C GLY A 246 0.82 -41.43 0.30
N LEU A 247 1.38 -41.23 1.51
CA LEU A 247 2.74 -40.67 1.81
C LEU A 247 2.94 -39.30 1.11
N VAL A 248 3.18 -38.15 1.74
CA VAL A 248 3.97 -37.76 2.93
C VAL A 248 3.48 -36.39 3.47
N PRO A 249 3.71 -36.03 4.75
CA PRO A 249 3.24 -34.80 5.41
C PRO A 249 4.33 -33.71 5.56
N GLY A 250 3.91 -32.48 5.88
CA GLY A 250 4.78 -31.43 6.43
C GLY A 250 3.92 -30.31 7.04
N THR A 251 3.81 -30.20 8.37
CA THR A 251 4.58 -29.26 9.23
C THR A 251 4.53 -27.83 8.67
N GLY A 252 3.78 -26.88 9.23
CA GLY A 252 3.78 -26.44 10.62
C GLY A 252 4.65 -25.19 10.74
N SER A 253 4.06 -24.01 10.96
CA SER A 253 4.71 -22.88 11.64
C SER A 253 3.72 -21.75 11.91
N LYS A 254 3.60 -21.42 13.20
CA LYS A 254 3.10 -20.16 13.73
C LYS A 254 4.06 -19.04 13.37
N GLN A 255 3.55 -17.84 13.08
CA GLN A 255 4.29 -16.62 13.36
C GLN A 255 3.33 -15.49 13.77
N LYS A 256 3.42 -15.14 15.06
CA LYS A 256 3.13 -13.81 15.60
C LYS A 256 4.03 -12.80 14.89
N ASN A 257 3.57 -11.57 14.69
CA ASN A 257 4.45 -10.43 14.88
C ASN A 257 3.68 -9.20 15.37
N ASP A 258 4.32 -8.59 16.36
CA ASP A 258 3.91 -7.46 17.16
C ASP A 258 4.12 -6.12 16.44
N VAL A 259 3.35 -5.14 16.90
CA VAL A 259 3.44 -3.70 16.60
C VAL A 259 4.68 -3.10 17.28
N PRO A 260 5.35 -2.11 16.67
CA PRO A 260 6.09 -1.11 17.43
C PRO A 260 5.44 0.28 17.35
N LYS A 261 5.49 0.89 18.53
CA LYS A 261 4.91 2.13 19.03
C LYS A 261 5.83 3.31 18.66
N ALA A 262 5.23 4.42 18.22
CA ALA A 262 5.94 5.68 18.01
C ALA A 262 6.00 6.46 19.32
N ASP A 263 7.21 6.81 19.77
CA ASP A 263 7.45 7.71 20.90
C ASP A 263 7.82 9.12 20.40
N ALA A 264 7.33 10.10 21.14
CA ALA A 264 7.32 11.51 20.82
C ALA A 264 8.31 12.32 21.69
N ALA A 265 8.62 13.51 21.17
CA ALA A 265 8.94 14.76 21.86
C ALA A 265 10.35 14.99 22.46
N THR A 266 11.03 15.97 21.87
CA THR A 266 12.20 16.70 22.43
C THR A 266 11.78 18.15 22.71
N PRO A 267 12.06 18.73 23.90
CA PRO A 267 11.65 20.11 24.21
C PRO A 267 12.75 21.15 23.95
N LEU A 268 12.28 22.35 23.59
CA LEU A 268 12.99 23.59 23.32
C LEU A 268 13.74 24.16 24.54
N ARG A 269 14.98 24.61 24.32
CA ARG A 269 15.83 25.34 25.26
C ARG A 269 15.60 26.85 25.12
N LYS A 270 15.19 27.50 26.21
CA LYS A 270 15.07 28.96 26.34
C LYS A 270 16.46 29.59 26.53
N GLU A 271 16.81 30.58 25.71
CA GLU A 271 17.87 31.55 26.03
C GLU A 271 17.25 32.82 26.63
N LYS A 272 17.85 33.28 27.74
CA LYS A 272 17.59 34.57 28.36
C LYS A 272 18.53 35.60 27.73
N LYS A 273 17.99 36.76 27.36
CA LYS A 273 18.67 38.05 27.38
C LYS A 273 17.72 39.07 28.01
#